data_AF-T1C5T7-F1
#
_entry.id   AF-T1C5T7-F1
#
_cell.length_a   1.000
_cell.length_b   1.000
_cell.length_c   1.000
_cell.angle_alpha   90.00
_cell.angle_beta   90.00
_cell.angle_gamma   90.00
#
_symmetry.space_group_name_H-M   'P 1'
#
loop_
_entity.id
_entity.type
_entity.pdbx_description
1 polymer ?
#
loop_
_entity_poly.entity_id
_entity_poly.type
_entity_poly.pdbx_seq_one_letter_code
_entity_poly.pdbx_strand_id
1 'polypeptide(L)'
;MEAYELHAQLGCIAQGLLQHLAVNFRTEVWGEFRSWMRTMNVDATPSEAVAAQALRSSLPQYLASSPPEGTFEKFLLEKVDWSRVPGLQMDT
;
A
#
# COMPACT_ATOMS: atom_id res chain seq x y z
N MET A 1 -6.18 -16.44 23.12
CA MET A 1 -6.08 -15.04 23.60
C MET A 1 -5.02 -14.31 22.78
N GLU A 2 -3.83 -14.90 22.65
CA GLU A 2 -2.68 -14.36 21.89
C GLU A 2 -2.96 -13.93 20.44
N ALA A 3 -3.70 -14.72 19.64
CA ALA A 3 -3.96 -14.37 18.23
C ALA A 3 -4.74 -13.05 18.05
N TYR A 4 -5.65 -12.73 18.97
CA TYR A 4 -6.42 -11.48 18.93
C TYR A 4 -5.55 -10.28 19.30
N GLU A 5 -4.72 -10.43 20.34
CA GLU A 5 -3.80 -9.39 20.77
C GLU A 5 -2.76 -9.07 19.70
N LEU A 6 -2.20 -10.12 19.06
CA LEU A 6 -1.29 -9.97 17.93
C LEU A 6 -1.97 -9.28 16.74
N HIS A 7 -3.22 -9.64 16.43
CA HIS A 7 -3.98 -8.98 15.37
C HIS A 7 -4.18 -7.49 15.66
N ALA A 8 -4.57 -7.14 16.89
CA ALA A 8 -4.76 -5.75 17.30
C ALA A 8 -3.44 -4.96 17.27
N GLN A 9 -2.36 -5.53 17.80
CA GLN A 9 -1.03 -4.89 17.79
C GLN A 9 -0.51 -4.67 16.38
N LEU A 10 -0.64 -5.67 15.50
CA LEU A 10 -0.27 -5.55 14.10
C LEU A 10 -1.09 -4.45 13.40
N GLY A 11 -2.39 -4.37 13.71
CA GLY A 11 -3.26 -3.29 13.23
C GLY A 11 -2.77 -1.90 13.65
N CYS A 12 -2.38 -1.72 14.92
CA CYS A 12 -1.81 -0.47 15.42
C CYS A 12 -0.50 -0.09 14.71
N ILE A 13 0.40 -1.05 14.50
CA ILE A 13 1.66 -0.83 13.78
C ILE A 13 1.38 -0.40 12.35
N ALA A 14 0.51 -1.13 11.64
CA ALA A 14 0.13 -0.81 10.27
C ALA A 14 -0.49 0.59 10.15
N GLN A 15 -1.39 0.95 11.07
CA GLN A 15 -2.00 2.28 11.10
C GLN A 15 -0.96 3.39 11.33
N GLY A 16 -0.02 3.19 12.26
CA GLY A 16 1.07 4.14 12.51
C GLY A 16 1.96 4.35 11.28
N LEU A 17 2.25 3.28 10.53
CA LEU A 17 2.98 3.38 9.27
C LEU A 17 2.20 4.15 8.21
N LEU A 18 0.89 3.90 8.08
CA LEU A 18 0.02 4.64 7.16
C LEU A 18 -0.05 6.12 7.52
N GLN A 19 -0.12 6.46 8.80
CA GLN A 19 -0.10 7.85 9.28
C GLN A 19 1.24 8.52 8.98
N HIS A 20 2.36 7.81 9.18
CA HIS A 20 3.69 8.30 8.83
C HIS A 20 3.79 8.62 7.33
N LEU A 21 3.31 7.71 6.47
CA LEU A 21 3.28 7.91 5.02
C LEU A 21 2.39 9.09 4.64
N ALA A 22 1.19 9.17 5.23
CA ALA A 22 0.26 10.24 4.99
C ALA A 22 0.84 11.62 5.32
N VAL A 23 1.65 11.75 6.38
CA VAL A 23 2.22 13.05 6.80
C VAL A 23 3.48 13.40 6.00
N ASN A 24 4.38 12.43 5.80
CA ASN A 24 5.73 12.70 5.28
C ASN A 24 5.84 12.55 3.75
N PHE A 25 4.92 11.81 3.12
CA PHE A 25 4.94 11.50 1.67
C PHE A 25 3.63 11.92 0.99
N ARG A 26 3.14 13.12 1.36
CA ARG A 26 1.84 13.65 0.90
C ARG A 26 1.74 13.74 -0.61
N THR A 27 2.81 14.21 -1.26
CA THR A 27 2.81 14.46 -2.71
C THR A 27 2.74 13.17 -3.50
N GLU A 28 3.42 12.13 -3.03
CA GLU A 28 3.42 10.78 -3.58
C GLU A 28 2.04 10.15 -3.40
N VAL A 29 1.48 10.19 -2.18
CA VAL A 29 0.16 9.64 -1.89
C VAL A 29 -0.92 10.30 -2.74
N TRP A 30 -0.96 11.63 -2.82
CA TRP A 30 -1.92 12.32 -3.69
C TRP A 30 -1.65 12.09 -5.18
N GLY A 31 -0.39 11.82 -5.55
CA GLY A 31 0.03 11.50 -6.91
C GLY A 31 -0.71 10.32 -7.52
N GLU A 32 -1.06 9.32 -6.72
CA GLU A 32 -1.77 8.10 -7.14
C GLU A 32 -3.22 8.34 -7.59
N PHE A 33 -3.82 9.50 -7.29
CA PHE A 33 -5.26 9.75 -7.48
C PHE A 33 -5.61 10.80 -8.53
N ARG A 34 -4.60 11.34 -9.23
CA ARG A 34 -4.71 12.53 -10.10
C ARG A 34 -5.79 12.46 -11.18
N SER A 35 -6.29 11.27 -11.54
CA SER A 35 -7.27 11.06 -12.61
C SER A 35 -8.70 10.77 -12.14
N TRP A 36 -8.95 10.52 -10.85
CA TRP A 36 -10.26 9.96 -10.44
C TRP A 36 -10.81 10.44 -9.10
N MET A 37 -10.00 10.92 -8.16
CA MET A 37 -10.52 11.39 -6.87
C MET A 37 -10.96 12.86 -6.93
N ARG A 38 -12.26 13.07 -7.17
CA ARG A 38 -12.86 14.41 -7.32
C ARG A 38 -12.81 15.29 -6.07
N THR A 39 -12.72 14.70 -4.87
CA THR A 39 -12.70 15.42 -3.58
C THR A 39 -11.30 15.49 -2.97
N MET A 40 -10.26 15.35 -3.78
CA MET A 40 -8.88 15.43 -3.32
C MET A 40 -8.54 16.86 -2.85
N ASN A 41 -7.97 16.97 -1.65
CA ASN A 41 -7.41 18.22 -1.14
C ASN A 41 -5.88 18.06 -1.05
N VAL A 42 -5.19 18.45 -2.11
CA VAL A 42 -3.73 18.30 -2.23
C VAL A 42 -2.95 19.11 -1.20
N ASP A 43 -3.55 20.18 -0.65
CA ASP A 43 -2.94 21.04 0.36
C ASP A 43 -3.06 20.44 1.77
N ALA A 44 -4.03 19.54 1.97
CA ALA A 44 -4.25 18.83 3.22
C ALA A 44 -3.48 17.51 3.30
N THR A 45 -3.26 17.05 4.53
CA THR A 45 -2.73 15.70 4.79
C THR A 45 -3.80 14.66 4.40
N PRO A 46 -3.48 13.65 3.57
CA PRO A 46 -4.38 12.55 3.28
C PRO A 46 -4.69 11.76 4.56
N SER A 47 -5.80 11.04 4.57
CA SER A 47 -6.08 10.08 5.65
C SER A 47 -5.25 8.80 5.47
N GLU A 48 -5.14 8.00 6.53
CA GLU A 48 -4.52 6.67 6.48
C GLU A 48 -5.21 5.76 5.45
N ALA A 49 -6.52 5.91 5.27
CA ALA A 49 -7.28 5.18 4.27
C ALA A 49 -6.88 5.57 2.84
N VAL A 50 -6.63 6.86 2.59
CA VAL A 50 -6.12 7.34 1.30
C VAL A 50 -4.70 6.81 1.06
N ALA A 51 -3.83 6.86 2.06
CA ALA A 51 -2.48 6.29 1.96
C ALA A 51 -2.51 4.77 1.70
N ALA A 52 -3.38 4.03 2.38
CA ALA A 52 -3.56 2.59 2.17
C ALA A 52 -4.05 2.28 0.75
N GLN A 53 -4.94 3.10 0.21
CA GLN A 53 -5.43 2.94 -1.15
C GLN A 53 -4.35 3.26 -2.20
N ALA A 54 -3.51 4.28 -1.97
CA ALA A 54 -2.35 4.60 -2.80
C ALA A 54 -1.33 3.45 -2.84
N LEU A 55 -1.02 2.85 -1.69
CA LEU A 55 -0.15 1.67 -1.63
C LEU A 55 -0.76 0.48 -2.38
N ARG A 56 -2.08 0.28 -2.25
CA ARG A 56 -2.77 -0.81 -2.94
C ARG A 56 -2.78 -0.63 -4.46
N SER A 57 -2.94 0.60 -4.97
CA SER A 57 -2.92 0.88 -6.40
C SER A 57 -1.54 0.74 -7.03
N SER A 58 -0.50 1.12 -6.28
CA SER A 58 0.90 1.07 -6.75
C SER A 58 1.56 -0.31 -6.56
N LEU A 59 1.04 -1.16 -5.69
CA LEU A 59 1.61 -2.49 -5.39
C LEU A 59 1.82 -3.37 -6.65
N PRO A 60 0.86 -3.49 -7.58
CA PRO A 60 1.07 -4.26 -8.82
C PRO A 60 2.28 -3.78 -9.62
N GLN A 61 2.39 -2.47 -9.83
CA GLN A 61 3.50 -1.88 -10.58
C GLN A 61 4.83 -2.07 -9.85
N TYR A 62 4.84 -1.91 -8.53
CA TYR A 62 6.02 -2.14 -7.70
C TYR A 62 6.56 -3.57 -7.87
N LEU A 63 5.68 -4.58 -7.75
CA LEU A 63 6.06 -5.99 -7.90
C LEU A 63 6.53 -6.30 -9.33
N ALA A 64 5.92 -5.70 -10.35
CA ALA A 64 6.31 -5.89 -11.75
C ALA A 64 7.65 -5.22 -12.11
N SER A 65 7.98 -4.09 -11.46
CA SER A 65 9.23 -3.34 -11.69
C SER A 65 10.43 -3.83 -10.89
N SER A 66 10.29 -4.93 -10.14
CA SER A 66 11.32 -5.38 -9.22
C SER A 66 12.59 -5.84 -9.95
N PRO A 67 13.79 -5.37 -9.55
CA PRO A 67 15.03 -5.90 -10.06
C PRO A 67 15.16 -7.39 -9.69
N PRO A 68 15.83 -8.21 -10.53
CA PRO A 68 15.97 -9.65 -10.29
C PRO A 68 16.67 -10.03 -8.97
N GLU A 69 17.31 -9.08 -8.29
CA GLU A 69 17.97 -9.26 -6.99
C GLU A 69 17.16 -8.73 -5.79
N GLY A 70 15.96 -8.19 -6.01
CA GLY A 70 15.09 -7.67 -4.95
C GLY A 70 14.62 -8.77 -3.98
N THR A 71 15.31 -8.93 -2.85
CA THR A 71 14.97 -9.93 -1.81
C THR A 71 13.58 -9.69 -1.24
N PHE A 72 13.18 -8.43 -1.10
CA PHE A 72 11.91 -8.06 -0.49
C PHE A 72 10.73 -8.35 -1.42
N GLU A 73 10.86 -8.01 -2.70
CA GLU A 73 9.83 -8.24 -3.70
C GLU A 73 9.64 -9.74 -3.96
N LYS A 74 10.73 -10.53 -3.99
CA LYS A 74 10.65 -12.00 -4.04
C LYS A 74 9.88 -12.56 -2.85
N PHE A 75 10.19 -12.08 -1.65
CA PHE A 75 9.48 -12.46 -0.44
C PHE A 75 7.99 -12.10 -0.52
N LEU A 76 7.66 -10.90 -1.00
CA LEU A 76 6.27 -10.48 -1.17
C LEU A 76 5.53 -11.34 -2.20
N LEU A 77 6.14 -11.61 -3.36
CA LEU A 77 5.57 -12.48 -4.40
C LEU A 77 5.28 -13.89 -3.88
N GLU A 78 6.13 -14.44 -3.00
CA GLU A 78 5.91 -15.74 -2.37
C GLU A 78 4.69 -15.74 -1.42
N LYS A 79 4.41 -14.61 -0.77
CA LYS A 79 3.37 -14.50 0.28
C LYS A 79 2.09 -13.80 -0.19
N VAL A 80 2.07 -13.26 -1.41
CA VAL A 80 0.92 -12.49 -1.89
C VAL A 80 -0.27 -13.41 -2.13
N ASP A 81 -1.42 -13.01 -1.59
CA ASP A 81 -2.68 -13.63 -1.93
C ASP A 81 -3.24 -12.95 -3.18
N TRP A 82 -3.10 -13.63 -4.32
CA TRP A 82 -3.53 -13.15 -5.63
C TRP A 82 -5.04 -12.87 -5.71
N SER A 83 -5.85 -13.52 -4.87
CA SER A 83 -7.30 -13.22 -4.81
C SER A 83 -7.60 -11.83 -4.24
N ARG A 84 -6.62 -11.24 -3.53
CA ARG A 84 -6.75 -9.95 -2.82
C ARG A 84 -6.07 -8.79 -3.54
N VAL A 85 -5.46 -9.04 -4.69
CA VAL A 85 -4.77 -8.03 -5.53
C VAL A 85 -5.30 -8.13 -6.98
N PRO A 86 -6.51 -7.63 -7.25
CA PRO A 86 -7.06 -7.65 -8.61
C PRO A 86 -6.23 -6.74 -9.52
N GLY A 87 -5.86 -7.24 -10.71
CA GLY A 87 -5.15 -6.47 -11.75
C GLY A 87 -3.67 -6.83 -11.95
N LEU A 88 -3.07 -7.66 -11.09
CA LEU A 88 -1.74 -8.25 -11.30
C LEU A 88 -1.90 -9.68 -11.84
N GLN A 89 -2.40 -9.82 -13.07
CA GLN A 89 -2.27 -11.09 -13.80
C GLN A 89 -0.88 -11.10 -14.43
N MET A 90 0.01 -11.94 -13.90
CA MET A 90 1.26 -12.25 -14.58
C MET A 90 0.88 -13.19 -15.74
N ASP A 91 0.90 -12.68 -16.98
CA ASP A 91 0.80 -13.56 -18.15
C ASP A 91 2.02 -14.50 -18.12
N THR A 92 1.72 -15.79 -17.93
CA THR A 92 2.70 -16.90 -17.93
C THR A 92 3.45 -17.01 -19.23
#